data_AF-A0A1Q3A2A7-F1
#
_entry.id   AF-A0A1Q3A2A7-F1
#
_cell.length_a   1.000
_cell.length_b   1.000
_cell.length_c   1.000
_cell.angle_alpha   90.00
_cell.angle_beta   90.00
_cell.angle_gamma   90.00
#
_symmetry.space_group_name_H-M   'P 1'
#
loop_
_entity.id
_entity.type
_entity.pdbx_description
1 polymer ?
#
loop_
_entity_poly.entity_id
_entity_poly.type
_entity_poly.pdbx_seq_one_letter_code
_entity_poly.pdbx_strand_id
1 'polypeptide(L)'
;MPFPKVSIVFCIKCKWNLRSSWYMQELLQTFGDQLGEVSLIPGPQGQFKILGQEKEDGEEIIIWDRSVEGGFPDSKCLKQRVKALLFHDEVSIGKHNEKNSKVGSSQSELLRSNETCGSDCKDC
;
A
#
# COMPACT_ATOMS: atom_id res chain seq x y z
N MET A 1 4.12 21.54 0.65
CA MET A 1 4.93 20.35 0.27
C MET A 1 4.17 19.60 -0.82
N PRO A 2 4.84 18.91 -1.75
CA PRO A 2 4.15 18.14 -2.79
C PRO A 2 3.30 17.01 -2.20
N PHE A 3 2.22 16.67 -2.91
CA PHE A 3 1.34 15.53 -2.67
C PHE A 3 1.33 14.65 -3.93
N PRO A 4 1.01 13.35 -3.85
CA PRO A 4 0.51 12.58 -2.71
C PRO A 4 1.56 12.19 -1.66
N LYS A 5 1.10 11.87 -0.43
CA LYS A 5 1.93 11.43 0.71
C LYS A 5 1.54 10.04 1.20
N VAL A 6 2.51 9.30 1.73
CA VAL A 6 2.27 7.99 2.35
C VAL A 6 2.87 7.93 3.75
N SER A 7 2.08 7.53 4.75
CA SER A 7 2.50 7.38 6.13
C SER A 7 2.44 5.92 6.55
N ILE A 8 3.59 5.36 6.96
CA ILE A 8 3.69 3.98 7.48
C ILE A 8 3.75 4.06 9.01
N VAL A 9 2.65 3.71 9.66
CA VAL A 9 2.55 3.64 11.12
C VAL A 9 2.92 2.25 11.58
N PHE A 10 3.91 2.11 12.47
CA PHE A 10 4.39 0.79 12.89
C PHE A 10 4.79 0.70 14.37
N CYS A 11 4.56 -0.47 14.95
CA CYS A 11 5.00 -0.82 16.30
C CYS A 11 6.53 -0.95 16.38
N ILE A 12 7.19 -0.04 17.10
CA ILE A 12 8.64 -0.13 17.36
C ILE A 12 9.00 -1.37 18.19
N LYS A 13 8.23 -1.65 19.25
CA LYS A 13 8.48 -2.79 20.17
C LYS A 13 8.42 -4.16 19.47
N CYS A 14 7.72 -4.23 18.35
CA CYS A 14 7.51 -5.43 17.56
C CYS A 14 8.67 -5.70 16.58
N LYS A 15 9.70 -4.84 16.57
CA LYS A 15 10.85 -4.90 15.63
C LYS A 15 10.43 -4.85 14.16
N TRP A 16 9.36 -4.12 13.85
CA TRP A 16 8.86 -3.95 12.48
C TRP A 16 9.52 -2.78 11.73
N ASN A 17 10.48 -2.08 12.35
CA ASN A 17 11.20 -0.96 11.75
C ASN A 17 11.86 -1.29 10.41
N LEU A 18 12.51 -2.46 10.31
CA LEU A 18 13.19 -2.87 9.08
C LEU A 18 12.20 -3.12 7.95
N ARG A 19 11.07 -3.77 8.28
CA ARG A 19 9.98 -4.03 7.32
C ARG A 19 9.34 -2.73 6.85
N SER A 20 9.04 -1.79 7.76
CA SER A 20 8.52 -0.47 7.40
C SER A 20 9.48 0.30 6.49
N SER A 21 10.78 0.25 6.81
CA SER A 21 11.82 0.91 6.00
C SER A 21 11.95 0.30 4.61
N TRP A 22 11.80 -1.03 4.50
CA TRP A 22 11.78 -1.71 3.20
C TRP A 22 10.58 -1.29 2.35
N TYR A 23 9.37 -1.21 2.92
CA TYR A 23 8.21 -0.71 2.17
C TYR A 23 8.40 0.73 1.70
N MET A 24 8.95 1.60 2.55
CA MET A 24 9.30 2.96 2.15
C MET A 24 10.24 2.97 0.93
N GLN A 25 11.28 2.14 0.94
CA GLN A 25 12.21 2.03 -0.19
C GLN A 25 11.51 1.51 -1.46
N GLU A 26 10.69 0.47 -1.36
CA GLU A 26 9.91 -0.06 -2.49
C GLU A 26 9.01 1.00 -3.13
N LEU A 27 8.34 1.82 -2.30
CA LEU A 27 7.48 2.91 -2.77
C LEU A 27 8.30 4.01 -3.46
N LEU A 28 9.38 4.49 -2.84
CA LEU A 28 10.23 5.53 -3.42
C LEU A 28 10.92 5.07 -4.72
N GLN A 29 11.34 3.80 -4.79
CA GLN A 29 11.92 3.24 -6.02
C GLN A 29 10.90 3.11 -7.16
N THR A 30 9.62 2.91 -6.84
CA THR A 30 8.57 2.69 -7.84
C THR A 30 7.98 4.00 -8.34
N PHE A 31 7.68 4.93 -7.43
CA PHE A 31 6.97 6.18 -7.75
C PHE A 31 7.90 7.38 -7.88
N GLY A 32 9.16 7.29 -7.42
CA GLY A 32 10.17 8.32 -7.61
C GLY A 32 9.71 9.69 -7.10
N ASP A 33 9.77 10.67 -7.98
CA ASP A 33 9.40 12.08 -7.76
C ASP A 33 7.88 12.34 -7.73
N GLN A 34 7.07 11.34 -8.08
CA GLN A 34 5.61 11.47 -8.06
C GLN A 34 5.03 11.37 -6.64
N LEU A 35 5.76 10.75 -5.70
CA LEU A 35 5.42 10.82 -4.27
C LEU A 35 6.06 12.06 -3.66
N GLY A 36 5.23 12.88 -3.00
CA GLY A 36 5.73 14.06 -2.31
C GLY A 36 6.44 13.75 -1.00
N GLU A 37 6.00 12.71 -0.28
CA GLU A 37 6.59 12.30 0.99
C GLU A 37 6.27 10.83 1.30
N VAL A 38 7.21 10.13 1.93
CA VAL A 38 6.94 8.86 2.62
C VAL A 38 7.47 8.95 4.05
N SER A 39 6.59 8.78 5.03
CA SER A 39 6.89 9.02 6.45
C SER A 39 6.83 7.73 7.25
N LEU A 40 7.79 7.54 8.16
CA LEU A 40 7.82 6.42 9.10
C LEU A 40 7.39 6.91 10.49
N ILE A 41 6.23 6.45 10.96
CA ILE A 41 5.60 6.95 12.19
C ILE A 41 5.60 5.85 13.26
N PRO A 42 6.26 6.05 14.41
CA PRO A 42 6.14 5.17 15.55
C PRO A 42 4.69 5.08 16.05
N GLY A 43 4.16 3.87 16.13
CA GLY A 43 2.80 3.59 16.58
C GLY A 43 2.71 2.73 17.85
N PRO A 44 1.50 2.62 18.42
CA PRO A 44 1.13 1.68 19.46
C PRO A 44 1.56 0.22 19.22
N GLN A 45 1.52 -0.58 20.29
CA GLN A 45 1.86 -2.01 20.23
C GLN A 45 0.94 -2.76 19.25
N GLY A 46 1.54 -3.60 18.39
CA GLY A 46 0.81 -4.43 17.44
C GLY A 46 0.24 -3.71 16.23
N GLN A 47 0.36 -2.37 16.16
CA GLN A 47 -0.16 -1.58 15.05
C GLN A 47 0.79 -1.62 13.85
N PHE A 48 0.23 -1.87 12.68
CA PHE A 48 0.88 -1.66 11.39
C PHE A 48 -0.17 -1.17 10.39
N LYS A 49 -0.06 0.09 9.97
CA LYS A 49 -0.97 0.71 8.99
C LYS A 49 -0.19 1.47 7.94
N ILE A 50 -0.67 1.46 6.72
CA ILE A 50 -0.18 2.28 5.62
C ILE A 50 -1.33 3.20 5.23
N LEU A 51 -1.07 4.50 5.36
CA LEU A 51 -2.03 5.57 5.17
C LEU A 51 -1.56 6.41 3.98
N GLY A 52 -2.49 6.91 3.19
CA GLY A 52 -2.24 7.74 2.02
C GLY A 52 -3.01 9.05 2.10
N GLN A 53 -2.43 10.10 1.55
CA GLN A 53 -3.08 11.39 1.44
C GLN A 53 -2.84 11.94 0.04
N GLU A 54 -3.91 12.06 -0.75
CA GLU A 54 -3.82 12.48 -2.15
C GLU A 54 -3.56 13.99 -2.30
N LYS A 55 -4.14 14.80 -1.41
CA LYS A 55 -4.09 16.27 -1.46
C LYS A 55 -4.06 16.86 -0.05
N GLU A 56 -3.70 18.14 0.06
CA GLU A 56 -3.53 18.82 1.36
C GLU A 56 -4.77 18.77 2.23
N ASP A 57 -5.93 19.12 1.67
CA ASP A 57 -7.24 19.05 2.34
C ASP A 57 -7.96 17.72 2.07
N GLY A 58 -7.20 16.66 1.79
CA GLY A 58 -7.72 15.32 1.52
C GLY A 58 -7.96 14.54 2.80
N GLU A 59 -9.00 13.71 2.80
CA GLU A 59 -9.19 12.69 3.84
C GLU A 59 -8.05 11.67 3.79
N GLU A 60 -7.70 11.14 4.96
CA GLU A 60 -6.71 10.07 5.07
C GLU A 60 -7.28 8.76 4.53
N ILE A 61 -6.57 8.16 3.57
CA ILE A 61 -6.96 6.92 2.89
C ILE A 61 -6.21 5.76 3.54
N ILE A 62 -6.93 4.74 4.00
CA ILE A 62 -6.32 3.51 4.51
C ILE A 62 -5.94 2.63 3.32
N ILE A 63 -4.63 2.55 3.02
CA ILE A 63 -4.09 1.69 1.97
C ILE A 63 -3.97 0.25 2.49
N TRP A 64 -3.53 0.10 3.73
CA TRP A 64 -3.39 -1.20 4.40
C TRP A 64 -3.56 -1.08 5.91
N ASP A 65 -4.29 -2.03 6.50
CA ASP A 65 -4.36 -2.21 7.95
C ASP A 65 -4.13 -3.67 8.31
N ARG A 66 -3.04 -3.95 9.03
CA ARG A 66 -2.68 -5.31 9.46
C ARG A 66 -3.77 -5.98 10.28
N SER A 67 -4.51 -5.23 11.09
CA SER A 67 -5.55 -5.79 11.95
C SER A 67 -6.78 -6.24 11.16
N VAL A 68 -7.02 -5.63 10.00
CA VAL A 68 -8.15 -5.95 9.11
C VAL A 68 -7.75 -7.03 8.09
N GLU A 69 -6.59 -6.88 7.47
CA GLU A 69 -6.11 -7.75 6.39
C GLU A 69 -5.43 -9.04 6.90
N GLY A 70 -5.17 -9.14 8.21
CA GLY A 70 -4.60 -10.35 8.82
C GLY A 70 -3.13 -10.59 8.48
N GLY A 71 -2.38 -9.56 8.11
CA GLY A 71 -1.00 -9.73 7.67
C GLY A 71 -0.32 -8.46 7.19
N PHE A 72 0.84 -8.65 6.55
CA PHE A 72 1.58 -7.59 5.87
C PHE A 72 1.36 -7.72 4.36
N PRO A 73 1.31 -6.60 3.62
CA PRO A 73 1.08 -6.65 2.19
C PRO A 73 2.29 -7.24 1.47
N ASP A 74 2.05 -7.98 0.39
CA ASP A 74 3.10 -8.23 -0.59
C ASP A 74 3.49 -6.91 -1.29
N SER A 75 4.76 -6.77 -1.72
CA SER A 75 5.24 -5.56 -2.38
C SER A 75 4.42 -5.22 -3.63
N LYS A 76 4.05 -6.23 -4.43
CA LYS A 76 3.21 -6.03 -5.62
C LYS A 76 1.84 -5.49 -5.24
N CYS A 77 1.20 -6.12 -4.26
CA CYS A 77 -0.13 -5.71 -3.79
C CYS A 77 -0.10 -4.27 -3.25
N LEU A 78 0.91 -3.93 -2.44
CA LEU A 78 1.07 -2.59 -1.90
C LEU A 78 1.19 -1.54 -3.02
N LYS A 79 2.09 -1.77 -4.00
CA LYS A 79 2.30 -0.86 -5.13
C LYS A 79 1.03 -0.67 -5.97
N GLN A 80 0.29 -1.75 -6.21
CA GLN A 80 -0.98 -1.68 -6.92
C GLN A 80 -2.03 -0.88 -6.15
N ARG A 81 -2.19 -1.09 -4.83
CA ARG A 81 -3.12 -0.33 -4.01
C ARG A 81 -2.75 1.16 -3.96
N VAL A 82 -1.47 1.49 -3.79
CA VAL A 82 -1.00 2.88 -3.79
C VAL A 82 -1.32 3.56 -5.13
N LYS A 83 -1.04 2.90 -6.25
CA LYS A 83 -1.39 3.41 -7.58
C LYS A 83 -2.89 3.65 -7.74
N ALA A 84 -3.71 2.67 -7.37
CA ALA A 84 -5.15 2.75 -7.54
C ALA A 84 -5.77 3.87 -6.68
N LEU A 85 -5.28 4.04 -5.45
CA LEU A 85 -5.88 4.96 -4.47
C LEU A 85 -5.31 6.38 -4.50
N LEU A 86 -4.05 6.58 -4.90
CA LEU A 86 -3.40 7.90 -4.86
C LEU A 86 -3.09 8.49 -6.24
N PHE A 87 -3.11 7.68 -7.29
CA PHE A 87 -2.73 8.11 -8.64
C PHE A 87 -3.79 7.80 -9.71
N HIS A 88 -4.96 7.27 -9.32
CA HIS A 88 -6.08 7.01 -10.22
C HIS A 88 -5.70 6.32 -11.56
N ASP A 89 -4.78 5.35 -11.47
CA ASP A 89 -4.22 4.57 -12.59
C ASP A 89 -3.36 5.31 -13.63
N GLU A 90 -3.05 6.59 -13.46
CA GLU A 90 -2.26 7.38 -14.43
C GLU A 90 -0.79 6.92 -14.57
N VAL A 91 -0.28 6.19 -13.57
CA VAL A 91 1.14 5.82 -13.45
C VAL A 91 1.39 4.39 -13.88
N SER A 92 2.24 4.13 -14.87
CA SER A 92 2.59 2.75 -15.25
C SER A 92 3.56 2.12 -14.24
N ILE A 93 3.16 1.04 -13.56
CA ILE A 93 4.07 0.19 -12.78
C ILE A 93 4.71 -0.82 -13.76
N GLY A 94 6.01 -1.10 -13.62
CA GLY A 94 6.77 -1.97 -14.53
C GLY A 94 6.10 -3.33 -14.86
N LYS A 95 6.37 -3.82 -16.07
CA LYS A 95 5.71 -4.98 -16.73
C LYS A 95 5.85 -6.34 -16.04
N HIS A 96 6.69 -6.45 -15.01
CA HIS A 96 6.84 -7.71 -14.25
C HIS A 96 5.63 -8.04 -13.35
N ASN A 97 4.60 -7.18 -13.35
CA ASN A 97 3.35 -7.39 -12.63
C ASN A 97 2.21 -8.01 -13.47
N GLU A 98 2.36 -8.17 -14.80
CA GLU A 98 1.25 -8.47 -15.73
C GLU A 98 0.89 -9.96 -15.87
N LYS A 99 0.69 -10.68 -14.75
CA LYS A 99 -0.03 -11.95 -14.77
C LYS A 99 -1.00 -12.05 -13.60
N ASN A 100 -2.18 -11.45 -13.77
CA ASN A 100 -3.46 -12.17 -13.70
C ASN A 100 -4.62 -11.16 -13.86
N SER A 101 -5.15 -10.98 -15.07
CA SER A 101 -6.41 -10.25 -15.29
C SER A 101 -7.07 -10.73 -16.59
N LYS A 102 -7.84 -11.80 -16.50
CA LYS A 102 -8.97 -12.02 -17.41
C LYS A 102 -10.17 -12.43 -16.57
N VAL A 103 -11.19 -11.58 -16.54
CA VAL A 103 -12.58 -11.85 -16.99
C VAL A 103 -13.52 -10.73 -16.49
N GLY A 104 -14.25 -10.12 -17.44
CA GLY A 104 -15.69 -9.92 -17.33
C GLY A 104 -16.22 -8.67 -16.62
N SER A 105 -16.64 -7.68 -17.42
CA SER A 105 -17.41 -6.49 -17.06
C SER A 105 -18.81 -6.79 -16.50
N SER A 106 -19.21 -6.12 -15.41
CA SER A 106 -20.49 -5.39 -15.27
C SER A 106 -20.54 -4.65 -13.92
N GLN A 107 -20.80 -3.34 -13.98
CA GLN A 107 -20.94 -2.44 -12.84
C GLN A 107 -22.14 -2.83 -11.97
N SER A 108 -21.89 -3.27 -10.73
CA SER A 108 -22.67 -2.96 -9.51
C SER A 108 -22.25 -3.90 -8.37
N GLU A 109 -21.10 -3.67 -7.75
CA GLU A 109 -20.73 -4.28 -6.46
C GLU A 109 -19.55 -3.49 -5.86
N LEU A 110 -19.78 -2.21 -5.52
CA LEU A 110 -18.96 -1.58 -4.48
C LEU A 110 -19.15 -2.43 -3.22
N LEU A 111 -18.05 -2.95 -2.66
CA LEU A 111 -17.99 -3.83 -1.49
C LEU A 111 -18.20 -5.33 -1.76
N ARG A 112 -17.35 -5.97 -2.58
CA ARG A 112 -16.83 -7.33 -2.30
C ARG A 112 -15.84 -7.80 -3.38
N SER A 113 -14.59 -7.45 -3.20
CA SER A 113 -13.50 -8.36 -3.54
C SER A 113 -12.49 -8.32 -2.40
N ASN A 114 -12.84 -9.02 -1.32
CA ASN A 114 -11.85 -9.78 -0.55
C ASN A 114 -11.19 -10.78 -1.52
N GLU A 115 -10.38 -10.29 -2.46
CA GLU A 115 -9.27 -11.07 -2.97
C GLU A 115 -8.29 -11.15 -1.81
N THR A 116 -8.45 -12.22 -1.03
CA THR A 116 -7.58 -12.55 0.09
C THR A 116 -6.13 -12.42 -0.37
N CYS A 117 -5.48 -11.33 0.03
CA CYS A 117 -4.04 -11.15 -0.03
C CYS A 117 -3.39 -12.03 1.05
N GLY A 118 -3.71 -13.33 1.00
CA GLY A 118 -3.50 -14.28 2.07
C GLY A 118 -3.61 -15.70 1.54
N SER A 119 -2.75 -16.07 0.60
CA SER A 119 -2.31 -17.45 0.38
C SER A 119 -1.28 -17.47 -0.76
N ASP A 120 -0.01 -17.37 -0.38
CA ASP A 120 1.14 -18.16 -0.84
C ASP A 120 2.41 -17.32 -0.71
N CYS A 121 2.98 -17.32 0.49
CA CYS A 121 4.39 -16.99 0.68
C CYS A 121 4.98 -18.13 1.50
N LYS A 122 5.22 -19.26 0.82
CA LYS A 122 6.18 -20.26 1.29
C LYS A 122 7.56 -19.77 0.92
N ASP A 123 8.35 -19.53 1.97
CA ASP A 123 9.81 -19.50 1.98
C ASP A 123 10.52 -18.51 1.04
N CYS A 124 10.92 -17.38 1.62
CA CYS A 124 12.19 -16.72 1.31
C CYS A 124 12.76 -16.08 2.60
#